data_AF-A0A435FNX9-F1
#
_entry.id   AF-A0A435FNX9-F1
#
_cell.length_a   1.000
_cell.length_b   1.000
_cell.length_c   1.000
_cell.angle_alpha   90.00
_cell.angle_beta   90.00
_cell.angle_gamma   90.00
#
_symmetry.space_group_name_H-M   'P 1'
#
loop_
_entity.id
_entity.type
_entity.pdbx_description
1 polymer ?
#
loop_
_entity_poly.entity_id
_entity_poly.type
_entity_poly.pdbx_seq_one_letter_code
_entity_poly.pdbx_strand_id
1 'polypeptide(L)'
;MQIEPNRMVGVGDGSSVRHFPLVTHQISPHWTWDGQSMDVDRYMEQAQVSGILVLRDGKILYERYGLGRTAKDHWDGQSTTKSLTALLIGSAIQDGCVQSMDSLVTDYLPELKESAYDGVTIRHLATMTSGVKWDEDLLYELWEEPFLDRVDPTIAFMRRLPRAAEPGIKFNYSTADTDLAGILVSKAVGKSLSEYLSVKIWQAYGMEHEAYWLTDSAGFERGGGTFLTTLRDFARIGQFVLEGGKAGGAQVLPPDWLSQATSTHVTFSPDERVDKSKLGYGYCWWLRKDGYMAHGYAGQA
;
A
#
# COMPACT_ATOMS: atom_id res chain seq x y z
N MET A 1 7.94 24.86 0.18
CA MET A 1 8.48 23.49 -0.01
C MET A 1 8.66 22.92 1.37
N GLN A 2 7.69 22.14 1.85
CA GLN A 2 7.80 21.44 3.13
C GLN A 2 8.58 20.17 2.85
N ILE A 3 9.77 20.05 3.45
CA ILE A 3 10.58 18.83 3.35
C ILE A 3 10.03 17.91 4.43
N GLU A 4 9.24 16.92 4.03
CA GLU A 4 8.80 15.87 4.95
C GLU A 4 9.93 14.85 5.17
N PRO A 5 10.15 14.41 6.42
CA PRO A 5 11.15 13.39 6.71
C PRO A 5 10.77 12.08 5.99
N ASN A 6 11.77 11.43 5.42
CA ASN A 6 11.57 10.21 4.65
C ASN A 6 12.78 9.30 4.73
N ARG A 7 12.57 8.04 4.37
CA ARG A 7 13.61 7.03 4.20
C ARG A 7 13.67 6.58 2.76
N MET A 8 14.89 6.32 2.29
CA MET A 8 15.14 5.81 0.96
C MET A 8 15.03 4.28 0.95
N VAL A 9 14.36 3.76 -0.08
CA VAL A 9 14.39 2.35 -0.45
C VAL A 9 15.40 2.19 -1.57
N GLY A 10 16.57 1.66 -1.23
CA GLY A 10 17.66 1.53 -2.19
C GLY A 10 17.37 0.48 -3.27
N VAL A 11 17.78 0.77 -4.49
CA VAL A 11 18.09 -0.25 -5.49
C VAL A 11 19.51 -0.78 -5.20
N GLY A 12 19.83 -2.00 -5.61
CA GLY A 12 21.16 -2.58 -5.39
C GLY A 12 22.23 -1.86 -6.22
N ASP A 13 23.24 -2.57 -6.70
CA ASP A 13 24.23 -2.01 -7.62
C ASP A 13 23.68 -1.67 -9.03
N GLY A 14 22.37 -1.82 -9.25
CA GLY A 14 21.70 -1.55 -10.53
C GLY A 14 21.97 -2.58 -11.63
N SER A 15 22.74 -3.65 -11.36
CA SER A 15 23.14 -4.64 -12.37
C SER A 15 22.03 -5.61 -12.80
N SER A 16 20.88 -5.58 -12.11
CA SER A 16 19.80 -6.58 -12.24
C SER A 16 18.41 -5.97 -12.44
N VAL A 17 18.33 -4.74 -12.99
CA VAL A 17 17.05 -4.10 -13.30
C VAL A 17 16.21 -5.00 -14.20
N ARG A 18 14.98 -5.26 -13.77
CA ARG A 18 14.03 -6.02 -14.56
C ARG A 18 13.41 -5.12 -15.60
N HIS A 19 13.75 -5.37 -16.86
CA HIS A 19 13.27 -4.57 -17.98
C HIS A 19 11.93 -5.09 -18.52
N PHE A 20 10.99 -4.17 -18.71
CA PHE A 20 9.74 -4.40 -19.43
C PHE A 20 9.79 -3.61 -20.74
N PRO A 21 9.97 -4.27 -21.90
CA PRO A 21 10.06 -3.56 -23.17
C PRO A 21 8.72 -2.91 -23.54
N LEU A 22 8.80 -1.69 -24.05
CA LEU A 22 7.68 -1.02 -24.70
C LEU A 22 7.43 -1.66 -26.07
N VAL A 23 6.17 -1.97 -26.36
CA VAL A 23 5.79 -2.52 -27.67
C VAL A 23 6.02 -1.50 -28.79
N THR A 24 6.36 -1.98 -29.99
CA THR A 24 6.57 -1.12 -31.17
C THR A 24 5.32 -0.33 -31.55
N HIS A 25 4.15 -0.95 -31.39
CA HIS A 25 2.85 -0.33 -31.62
C HIS A 25 2.04 -0.39 -30.34
N GLN A 26 1.94 0.74 -29.64
CA GLN A 26 1.14 0.83 -28.43
C GLN A 26 -0.35 0.70 -28.75
N ILE A 27 -1.11 0.20 -27.78
CA ILE A 27 -2.57 0.22 -27.90
C ILE A 27 -3.08 1.66 -27.99
N SER A 28 -4.18 1.88 -28.70
CA SER A 28 -4.81 3.19 -28.85
C SER A 28 -6.29 3.05 -28.50
N PRO A 29 -6.64 3.01 -27.21
CA PRO A 29 -8.02 2.78 -26.80
C PRO A 29 -8.88 4.03 -27.03
N HIS A 30 -10.08 3.81 -27.55
CA HIS A 30 -11.10 4.82 -27.77
C HIS A 30 -12.41 4.35 -27.16
N TRP A 31 -13.16 5.26 -26.53
CA TRP A 31 -14.45 4.95 -25.92
C TRP A 31 -15.39 6.15 -25.97
N THR A 32 -16.64 5.97 -25.56
CA THR A 32 -17.60 7.06 -25.39
C THR A 32 -17.88 7.26 -23.91
N TRP A 33 -17.78 8.50 -23.44
CA TRP A 33 -18.14 8.89 -22.08
C TRP A 33 -19.01 10.14 -22.12
N ASP A 34 -20.19 10.08 -21.48
CA ASP A 34 -21.16 11.18 -21.46
C ASP A 34 -21.46 11.77 -22.85
N GLY A 35 -21.63 10.89 -23.85
CA GLY A 35 -21.88 11.26 -25.25
C GLY A 35 -20.67 11.82 -26.01
N GLN A 36 -19.49 11.93 -25.38
CA GLN A 36 -18.27 12.42 -26.01
C GLN A 36 -17.34 11.27 -26.42
N SER A 37 -16.70 11.39 -27.58
CA SER A 37 -15.59 10.51 -27.96
C SER A 37 -14.36 10.83 -27.11
N MET A 38 -13.83 9.79 -26.49
CA MET A 38 -12.69 9.83 -25.58
C MET A 38 -11.54 8.99 -26.14
N ASP A 39 -10.33 9.41 -25.80
CA ASP A 39 -9.10 8.65 -25.87
C ASP A 39 -8.30 8.91 -24.58
N VAL A 40 -7.14 8.27 -24.46
CA VAL A 40 -6.31 8.39 -23.25
C VAL A 40 -5.79 9.80 -23.05
N ASP A 41 -5.40 10.51 -24.12
CA ASP A 41 -4.84 11.85 -23.99
C ASP A 41 -5.89 12.83 -23.46
N ARG A 42 -7.11 12.78 -24.00
CA ARG A 42 -8.25 13.58 -23.52
C ARG A 42 -8.63 13.21 -22.08
N TYR A 43 -8.59 11.92 -21.74
CA TYR A 43 -8.83 11.49 -20.36
C TYR A 43 -7.78 12.06 -19.41
N MET A 44 -6.49 11.97 -19.76
CA MET A 44 -5.41 12.49 -18.93
C MET A 44 -5.52 14.00 -18.75
N GLU A 45 -5.90 14.74 -19.80
CA GLU A 45 -6.14 16.18 -19.71
C GLU A 45 -7.32 16.51 -18.78
N GLN A 46 -8.48 15.89 -18.99
CA GLN A 46 -9.69 16.20 -18.22
C GLN A 46 -9.59 15.77 -16.75
N ALA A 47 -8.98 14.61 -16.48
CA ALA A 47 -8.85 14.06 -15.13
C ALA A 47 -7.54 14.47 -14.44
N GLN A 48 -6.71 15.30 -15.08
CA GLN A 48 -5.41 15.76 -14.54
C GLN A 48 -4.49 14.61 -14.16
N VAL A 49 -4.42 13.58 -15.00
CA VAL A 49 -3.60 12.38 -14.76
C VAL A 49 -2.15 12.65 -15.15
N SER A 50 -1.23 12.41 -14.22
CA SER A 50 0.21 12.63 -14.41
C SER A 50 0.93 11.49 -15.14
N GLY A 51 0.35 10.29 -15.17
CA GLY A 51 0.91 9.16 -15.90
C GLY A 51 -0.03 7.96 -15.99
N ILE A 52 0.06 7.21 -17.09
CA ILE A 52 -0.67 5.95 -17.31
C ILE A 52 0.29 4.93 -17.91
N LEU A 53 0.30 3.73 -17.36
CA LEU A 53 1.06 2.59 -17.88
C LEU A 53 0.18 1.34 -17.87
N VAL A 54 0.17 0.61 -18.99
CA VAL A 54 -0.50 -0.69 -19.10
C VAL A 54 0.54 -1.76 -19.37
N LEU A 55 0.69 -2.69 -18.42
CA LEU A 55 1.61 -3.83 -18.53
C LEU A 55 0.80 -5.11 -18.76
N ARG A 56 1.23 -5.93 -19.72
CA ARG A 56 0.64 -7.25 -19.97
C ARG A 56 1.71 -8.21 -20.47
N ASP A 57 1.73 -9.43 -19.91
CA ASP A 57 2.64 -10.50 -20.32
C ASP A 57 4.13 -10.05 -20.37
N GLY A 58 4.53 -9.25 -19.37
CA GLY A 58 5.89 -8.70 -19.27
C GLY A 58 6.23 -7.64 -20.33
N LYS A 59 5.25 -7.01 -20.98
CA LYS A 59 5.46 -5.95 -21.97
C LYS A 59 4.61 -4.72 -21.65
N ILE A 60 5.18 -3.54 -21.83
CA ILE A 60 4.45 -2.29 -21.69
C ILE A 60 3.66 -2.08 -22.99
N LEU A 61 2.33 -2.18 -22.91
CA LEU A 61 1.41 -1.97 -24.03
C LEU A 61 1.08 -0.50 -24.26
N TYR A 62 1.14 0.29 -23.19
CA TYR A 62 0.86 1.72 -23.20
C TYR A 62 1.68 2.42 -22.12
N GLU A 63 2.21 3.60 -22.42
CA GLU A 63 2.92 4.45 -21.47
C GLU A 63 2.81 5.92 -21.88
N ARG A 64 2.27 6.77 -21.01
CA ARG A 64 2.21 8.22 -21.19
C ARG A 64 2.47 8.93 -19.88
N TYR A 65 3.00 10.15 -20.00
CA TYR A 65 3.25 11.08 -18.91
C TYR A 65 2.59 12.41 -19.22
N GLY A 66 1.86 12.93 -18.23
CA GLY A 66 1.17 14.21 -18.27
C GLY A 66 1.80 15.21 -17.30
N LEU A 67 1.28 16.44 -17.29
CA LEU A 67 1.66 17.48 -16.33
C LEU A 67 3.17 17.79 -16.26
N GLY A 68 3.87 17.63 -17.39
CA GLY A 68 5.31 17.87 -17.49
C GLY A 68 6.19 16.81 -16.83
N ARG A 69 5.63 15.68 -16.38
CA ARG A 69 6.40 14.58 -15.78
C ARG A 69 7.07 13.70 -16.83
N THR A 70 8.02 12.92 -16.36
CA THR A 70 8.85 12.00 -17.12
C THR A 70 8.93 10.63 -16.43
N ALA A 71 9.52 9.65 -17.12
CA ALA A 71 9.69 8.30 -16.58
C ALA A 71 10.58 8.20 -15.34
N LYS A 72 11.34 9.24 -15.02
CA LYS A 72 12.26 9.30 -13.87
C LYS A 72 11.66 9.98 -12.65
N ASP A 73 10.49 10.57 -12.81
CA ASP A 73 9.88 11.36 -11.76
C ASP A 73 9.13 10.46 -10.77
N HIS A 74 9.43 10.62 -9.49
CA HIS A 74 8.68 9.99 -8.40
C HIS A 74 7.32 10.64 -8.23
N TRP A 75 6.34 9.84 -7.84
CA TRP A 75 5.01 10.30 -7.49
C TRP A 75 4.52 9.58 -6.25
N ASP A 76 3.79 10.31 -5.41
CA ASP A 76 3.19 9.76 -4.21
C ASP A 76 2.03 8.83 -4.56
N GLY A 77 2.18 7.54 -4.21
CA GLY A 77 1.16 6.53 -4.39
C GLY A 77 -0.03 6.65 -3.43
N GLN A 78 0.03 7.56 -2.46
CA GLN A 78 -1.01 7.75 -1.45
C GLN A 78 -1.35 6.41 -0.78
N SER A 79 -2.63 6.06 -0.65
CA SER A 79 -3.05 4.79 -0.03
C SER A 79 -2.75 3.52 -0.84
N THR A 80 -2.18 3.60 -2.05
CA THR A 80 -1.65 2.39 -2.69
C THR A 80 -0.53 1.74 -1.85
N THR A 81 0.15 2.55 -1.03
CA THR A 81 1.11 2.14 0.00
C THR A 81 0.56 1.08 0.95
N LYS A 82 -0.74 1.08 1.25
CA LYS A 82 -1.35 0.08 2.14
C LYS A 82 -1.18 -1.34 1.61
N SER A 83 -1.33 -1.51 0.29
CA SER A 83 -1.15 -2.81 -0.37
C SER A 83 0.31 -3.24 -0.30
N LEU A 84 1.26 -2.31 -0.38
CA LEU A 84 2.69 -2.57 -0.17
C LEU A 84 2.98 -3.02 1.27
N THR A 85 2.38 -2.35 2.27
CA THR A 85 2.45 -2.76 3.68
C THR A 85 1.91 -4.17 3.89
N ALA A 86 0.80 -4.53 3.24
CA ALA A 86 0.30 -5.92 3.26
C ALA A 86 1.31 -6.91 2.65
N LEU A 87 1.99 -6.59 1.55
CA LEU A 87 3.07 -7.45 1.02
C LEU A 87 4.21 -7.63 2.03
N LEU A 88 4.55 -6.59 2.80
CA LEU A 88 5.57 -6.70 3.85
C LEU A 88 5.11 -7.51 5.07
N ILE A 89 3.82 -7.46 5.44
CA ILE A 89 3.24 -8.40 6.43
C ILE A 89 3.42 -9.84 5.94
N GLY A 90 3.03 -10.12 4.69
CA GLY A 90 3.21 -11.44 4.09
C GLY A 90 4.66 -11.88 4.10
N SER A 91 5.58 -10.98 3.76
CA SER A 91 7.03 -11.24 3.80
C SER A 91 7.50 -11.58 5.22
N ALA A 92 7.03 -10.84 6.22
CA ALA A 92 7.39 -11.07 7.62
C ALA A 92 6.83 -12.41 8.14
N ILE A 93 5.69 -12.87 7.63
CA ILE A 93 5.16 -14.22 7.89
C ILE A 93 6.04 -15.28 7.22
N GLN A 94 6.43 -15.07 5.95
CA GLN A 94 7.33 -15.98 5.23
C GLN A 94 8.68 -16.14 5.95
N ASP A 95 9.17 -15.06 6.57
CA ASP A 95 10.43 -15.05 7.33
C ASP A 95 10.27 -15.57 8.78
N GLY A 96 9.05 -15.85 9.23
CA GLY A 96 8.76 -16.30 10.59
C GLY A 96 8.85 -15.22 11.67
N CYS A 97 8.98 -13.94 11.28
CA CYS A 97 8.97 -12.80 12.19
C CYS A 97 7.57 -12.46 12.69
N VAL A 98 6.56 -12.68 11.85
CA VAL A 98 5.13 -12.61 12.22
C VAL A 98 4.56 -14.02 12.16
N GLN A 99 3.88 -14.46 13.22
CA GLN A 99 3.42 -15.85 13.29
C GLN A 99 2.26 -16.11 12.32
N SER A 100 1.26 -15.24 12.28
CA SER A 100 0.13 -15.34 11.36
C SER A 100 -0.69 -14.06 11.30
N MET A 101 -1.67 -14.00 10.39
CA MET A 101 -2.67 -12.93 10.37
C MET A 101 -3.55 -12.90 11.63
N ASP A 102 -3.63 -13.99 12.38
CA ASP A 102 -4.44 -14.09 13.61
C ASP A 102 -3.64 -13.73 14.87
N SER A 103 -2.36 -13.37 14.71
CA SER A 103 -1.55 -12.83 15.81
C SER A 103 -2.13 -11.51 16.31
N LEU A 104 -2.09 -11.28 17.62
CA LEU A 104 -2.58 -10.05 18.22
C LEU A 104 -1.63 -8.90 17.91
N VAL A 105 -2.18 -7.72 17.64
CA VAL A 105 -1.40 -6.50 17.43
C VAL A 105 -0.58 -6.18 18.69
N THR A 106 -1.15 -6.40 19.87
CA THR A 106 -0.53 -6.13 21.17
C THR A 106 0.62 -7.08 21.54
N ASP A 107 0.81 -8.18 20.81
CA ASP A 107 1.99 -9.05 20.97
C ASP A 107 3.25 -8.38 20.40
N TYR A 108 3.09 -7.53 19.38
CA TYR A 108 4.18 -6.81 18.72
C TYR A 108 4.26 -5.33 19.15
N LEU A 109 3.11 -4.74 19.49
CA LEU A 109 2.97 -3.36 19.95
C LEU A 109 2.41 -3.35 21.39
N PRO A 110 3.19 -3.76 22.41
CA PRO A 110 2.70 -3.87 23.79
C PRO A 110 2.20 -2.55 24.38
N GLU A 111 2.62 -1.41 23.82
CA GLU A 111 2.16 -0.07 24.20
C GLU A 111 0.67 0.18 23.90
N LEU A 112 0.05 -0.69 23.10
CA LEU A 112 -1.39 -0.66 22.80
C LEU A 112 -2.25 -1.51 23.74
N LYS A 113 -1.66 -2.20 24.72
CA LYS A 113 -2.43 -2.93 25.74
C LYS A 113 -3.31 -1.97 26.54
N GLU A 114 -4.44 -2.48 27.03
CA GLU A 114 -5.43 -1.70 27.79
C GLU A 114 -6.08 -0.57 26.96
N SER A 115 -6.15 -0.75 25.64
CA SER A 115 -6.78 0.16 24.69
C SER A 115 -7.82 -0.56 23.81
N ALA A 116 -8.41 0.16 22.86
CA ALA A 116 -9.29 -0.43 21.86
C ALA A 116 -8.62 -1.48 20.94
N TYR A 117 -7.30 -1.68 21.05
CA TYR A 117 -6.56 -2.71 20.33
C TYR A 117 -6.48 -4.06 21.05
N ASP A 118 -6.96 -4.17 22.30
CA ASP A 118 -7.07 -5.48 22.95
C ASP A 118 -7.99 -6.40 22.12
N GLY A 119 -7.50 -7.58 21.77
CA GLY A 119 -8.20 -8.53 20.89
C GLY A 119 -8.17 -8.21 19.39
N VAL A 120 -7.51 -7.12 18.97
CA VAL A 120 -7.32 -6.80 17.54
C VAL A 120 -6.17 -7.64 16.98
N THR A 121 -6.41 -8.30 15.84
CA THR A 121 -5.41 -9.09 15.13
C THR A 121 -4.83 -8.32 13.95
N ILE A 122 -3.71 -8.78 13.41
CA ILE A 122 -3.12 -8.23 12.17
C ILE A 122 -4.12 -8.29 11.00
N ARG A 123 -4.93 -9.36 10.95
CA ARG A 123 -6.06 -9.50 10.00
C ARG A 123 -7.00 -8.32 10.11
N HIS A 124 -7.43 -7.96 11.31
CA HIS A 124 -8.36 -6.86 11.51
C HIS A 124 -7.80 -5.50 11.07
N LEU A 125 -6.49 -5.25 11.25
CA LEU A 125 -5.85 -4.06 10.68
C LEU A 125 -5.89 -4.11 9.14
N ALA A 126 -5.46 -5.22 8.54
CA ALA A 126 -5.37 -5.37 7.09
C ALA A 126 -6.73 -5.36 6.38
N THR A 127 -7.81 -5.74 7.07
CA THR A 127 -9.18 -5.73 6.53
C THR A 127 -9.97 -4.47 6.89
N MET A 128 -9.36 -3.52 7.61
CA MET A 128 -10.00 -2.29 8.08
C MET A 128 -11.20 -2.57 8.99
N THR A 129 -11.07 -3.54 9.89
CA THR A 129 -12.11 -3.97 10.82
C THR A 129 -11.59 -4.04 12.25
N SER A 130 -10.67 -3.16 12.64
CA SER A 130 -10.13 -3.12 14.02
C SER A 130 -11.22 -2.84 15.07
N GLY A 131 -12.27 -2.13 14.68
CA GLY A 131 -13.33 -1.69 15.59
C GLY A 131 -12.95 -0.45 16.42
N VAL A 132 -11.78 0.15 16.17
CA VAL A 132 -11.35 1.41 16.79
C VAL A 132 -12.15 2.56 16.18
N LYS A 133 -12.55 3.54 17.00
CA LYS A 133 -13.21 4.76 16.52
C LYS A 133 -12.19 5.62 15.77
N TRP A 134 -12.29 5.65 14.46
CA TRP A 134 -11.39 6.39 13.59
C TRP A 134 -12.15 7.23 12.56
N ASP A 135 -11.61 8.40 12.26
CA ASP A 135 -12.05 9.33 11.22
C ASP A 135 -10.81 9.77 10.43
N GLU A 136 -10.83 9.66 9.10
CA GLU A 136 -9.71 10.05 8.24
C GLU A 136 -9.43 11.56 8.31
N ASP A 137 -10.39 12.38 8.73
CA ASP A 137 -10.17 13.82 8.94
C ASP A 137 -9.17 14.10 10.08
N LEU A 138 -8.91 13.11 10.96
CA LEU A 138 -7.90 13.19 12.02
C LEU A 138 -6.47 12.93 11.53
N LEU A 139 -6.26 12.64 10.25
CA LEU A 139 -4.92 12.33 9.71
C LEU A 139 -3.89 13.42 9.98
N TYR A 140 -4.29 14.69 9.83
CA TYR A 140 -3.38 15.80 10.10
C TYR A 140 -3.01 15.88 11.58
N GLU A 141 -3.95 15.63 12.49
CA GLU A 141 -3.70 15.59 13.92
C GLU A 141 -2.78 14.42 14.29
N LEU A 142 -2.98 13.24 13.68
CA LEU A 142 -2.12 12.07 13.84
C LEU A 142 -0.68 12.37 13.41
N TRP A 143 -0.49 13.01 12.25
CA TRP A 143 0.84 13.29 11.70
C TRP A 143 1.60 14.38 12.46
N GLU A 144 0.88 15.26 13.17
CA GLU A 144 1.45 16.27 14.07
C GLU A 144 1.61 15.76 15.52
N GLU A 145 1.23 14.51 15.82
CA GLU A 145 1.42 13.93 17.15
C GLU A 145 2.93 13.91 17.50
N PRO A 146 3.32 14.47 18.66
CA PRO A 146 4.73 14.59 19.02
C PRO A 146 5.31 13.26 19.48
N PHE A 147 6.56 13.00 19.10
CA PHE A 147 7.32 11.88 19.65
C PHE A 147 7.77 12.20 21.09
N LEU A 148 7.08 11.62 22.07
CA LEU A 148 7.31 11.83 23.51
C LEU A 148 7.53 10.50 24.24
N ASP A 149 8.33 10.53 25.30
CA ASP A 149 8.56 9.39 26.21
C ASP A 149 8.96 8.08 25.51
N ARG A 150 9.59 8.17 24.32
CA ARG A 150 9.97 7.04 23.47
C ARG A 150 8.79 6.16 23.01
N VAL A 151 7.56 6.69 23.06
CA VAL A 151 6.38 6.05 22.46
C VAL A 151 6.19 6.64 21.07
N ASP A 152 6.08 5.76 20.09
CA ASP A 152 5.79 6.14 18.71
C ASP A 152 4.52 7.03 18.63
N PRO A 153 4.53 8.13 17.87
CA PRO A 153 3.42 9.07 17.80
C PRO A 153 2.12 8.42 17.31
N THR A 154 2.20 7.50 16.33
CA THR A 154 1.02 6.79 15.83
C THR A 154 0.41 5.93 16.94
N ILE A 155 1.25 5.18 17.67
CA ILE A 155 0.83 4.39 18.83
C ILE A 155 0.22 5.30 19.91
N ALA A 156 0.88 6.41 20.23
CA ALA A 156 0.46 7.35 21.27
C ALA A 156 -0.90 8.00 20.97
N PHE A 157 -1.15 8.32 19.69
CA PHE A 157 -2.44 8.84 19.23
C PHE A 157 -3.52 7.76 19.29
N MET A 158 -3.27 6.63 18.62
CA MET A 158 -4.27 5.59 18.42
C MET A 158 -4.68 4.89 19.72
N ARG A 159 -3.78 4.74 20.70
CA ARG A 159 -4.12 4.13 22.00
C ARG A 159 -5.19 4.91 22.80
N ARG A 160 -5.38 6.21 22.50
CA ARG A 160 -6.35 7.08 23.19
C ARG A 160 -7.75 6.98 22.59
N LEU A 161 -7.89 6.43 21.40
CA LEU A 161 -9.17 6.36 20.71
C LEU A 161 -10.04 5.24 21.30
N PRO A 162 -11.35 5.49 21.50
CA PRO A 162 -12.24 4.49 22.08
C PRO A 162 -12.59 3.40 21.07
N ARG A 163 -13.07 2.26 21.58
CA ARG A 163 -13.68 1.21 20.74
C ARG A 163 -15.04 1.69 20.23
N ALA A 164 -15.29 1.54 18.93
CA ALA A 164 -16.58 1.81 18.29
C ALA A 164 -17.37 0.53 17.95
N ALA A 165 -16.68 -0.60 17.75
CA ALA A 165 -17.26 -1.91 17.49
C ALA A 165 -16.32 -3.03 17.95
N GLU A 166 -16.83 -4.25 18.07
CA GLU A 166 -15.98 -5.42 18.24
C GLU A 166 -15.10 -5.65 17.00
N PRO A 167 -13.85 -6.10 17.16
CA PRO A 167 -12.96 -6.38 16.03
C PRO A 167 -13.58 -7.41 15.06
N GLY A 168 -13.43 -7.17 13.77
CA GLY A 168 -13.93 -8.03 12.69
C GLY A 168 -15.38 -7.77 12.28
N ILE A 169 -16.15 -6.96 13.03
CA ILE A 169 -17.59 -6.80 12.78
C ILE A 169 -17.92 -5.70 11.77
N LYS A 170 -17.21 -4.58 11.82
CA LYS A 170 -17.54 -3.39 11.02
C LYS A 170 -16.33 -2.92 10.24
N PHE A 171 -16.50 -2.70 8.95
CA PHE A 171 -15.53 -2.01 8.10
C PHE A 171 -15.48 -0.52 8.46
N ASN A 172 -14.27 -0.02 8.70
CA ASN A 172 -13.96 1.39 8.85
C ASN A 172 -12.58 1.64 8.26
N TYR A 173 -12.52 2.23 7.06
CA TYR A 173 -11.26 2.51 6.38
C TYR A 173 -10.35 3.35 7.28
N SER A 174 -9.16 2.84 7.58
CA SER A 174 -8.22 3.47 8.51
C SER A 174 -6.78 3.44 7.99
N THR A 175 -6.27 4.61 7.62
CA THR A 175 -4.86 4.85 7.35
C THR A 175 -4.01 4.56 8.59
N ALA A 176 -4.48 4.96 9.76
CA ALA A 176 -3.77 4.76 11.02
C ALA A 176 -3.64 3.28 11.43
N ASP A 177 -4.65 2.44 11.17
CA ASP A 177 -4.52 0.99 11.36
C ASP A 177 -3.40 0.41 10.49
N THR A 178 -3.21 0.95 9.28
CA THR A 178 -2.14 0.50 8.40
C THR A 178 -0.78 1.07 8.80
N ASP A 179 -0.72 2.28 9.38
CA ASP A 179 0.51 2.82 9.98
C ASP A 179 0.98 1.92 11.13
N LEU A 180 0.06 1.51 12.02
CA LEU A 180 0.36 0.54 13.08
C LEU A 180 0.82 -0.80 12.51
N ALA A 181 0.20 -1.29 11.43
CA ALA A 181 0.67 -2.50 10.76
C ALA A 181 2.11 -2.36 10.23
N GLY A 182 2.48 -1.19 9.72
CA GLY A 182 3.84 -0.87 9.30
C GLY A 182 4.84 -0.88 10.46
N ILE A 183 4.51 -0.20 11.56
CA ILE A 183 5.33 -0.18 12.79
C ILE A 183 5.49 -1.60 13.35
N LEU A 184 4.42 -2.38 13.36
CA LEU A 184 4.42 -3.78 13.78
C LEU A 184 5.41 -4.61 12.96
N VAL A 185 5.36 -4.51 11.63
CA VAL A 185 6.29 -5.24 10.76
C VAL A 185 7.73 -4.81 11.04
N SER A 186 7.99 -3.50 11.13
CA SER A 186 9.31 -2.95 11.44
C SER A 186 9.88 -3.51 12.76
N LYS A 187 9.08 -3.51 13.82
CA LYS A 187 9.47 -4.09 15.13
C LYS A 187 9.68 -5.60 15.05
N ALA A 188 8.81 -6.33 14.35
CA ALA A 188 8.89 -7.79 14.24
C ALA A 188 10.14 -8.27 13.49
N VAL A 189 10.53 -7.56 12.42
CA VAL A 189 11.70 -7.92 11.61
C VAL A 189 13.00 -7.28 12.11
N GLY A 190 12.91 -6.29 13.00
CA GLY A 190 14.05 -5.56 13.54
C GLY A 190 14.76 -4.66 12.52
N LYS A 191 14.04 -4.16 11.51
CA LYS A 191 14.53 -3.28 10.43
C LYS A 191 13.46 -2.26 10.09
N SER A 192 13.84 -1.09 9.57
CA SER A 192 12.85 -0.15 9.01
C SER A 192 12.09 -0.77 7.83
N LEU A 193 10.89 -0.28 7.52
CA LEU A 193 10.13 -0.79 6.38
C LEU A 193 10.89 -0.59 5.08
N SER A 194 11.60 0.53 4.94
CA SER A 194 12.39 0.85 3.76
C SER A 194 13.56 -0.12 3.56
N GLU A 195 14.29 -0.45 4.61
CA GLU A 195 15.37 -1.45 4.55
C GLU A 195 14.84 -2.85 4.25
N TYR A 196 13.74 -3.23 4.91
CA TYR A 196 13.13 -4.53 4.71
C TYR A 196 12.59 -4.67 3.28
N LEU A 197 11.84 -3.68 2.79
CA LEU A 197 11.37 -3.61 1.41
C LEU A 197 12.51 -3.64 0.41
N SER A 198 13.57 -2.85 0.66
CA SER A 198 14.74 -2.76 -0.21
C SER A 198 15.33 -4.15 -0.46
N VAL A 199 15.65 -4.87 0.61
CA VAL A 199 16.29 -6.19 0.50
C VAL A 199 15.32 -7.26 -0.03
N LYS A 200 14.11 -7.33 0.52
CA LYS A 200 13.19 -8.46 0.27
C LYS A 200 12.57 -8.42 -1.11
N ILE A 201 12.23 -7.24 -1.60
CA ILE A 201 11.45 -7.08 -2.83
C ILE A 201 12.19 -6.17 -3.80
N TRP A 202 12.60 -4.97 -3.37
CA TRP A 202 13.05 -3.93 -4.30
C TRP A 202 14.28 -4.35 -5.11
N GLN A 203 15.34 -4.75 -4.42
CA GLN A 203 16.58 -5.23 -5.04
C GLN A 203 16.36 -6.59 -5.69
N ALA A 204 15.76 -7.54 -4.97
CA ALA A 204 15.58 -8.92 -5.42
C ALA A 204 14.70 -9.04 -6.67
N TYR A 205 13.74 -8.13 -6.86
CA TYR A 205 12.83 -8.15 -8.01
C TYR A 205 13.34 -7.31 -9.19
N GLY A 206 14.41 -6.53 -9.00
CA GLY A 206 15.01 -5.71 -10.04
C GLY A 206 14.24 -4.41 -10.29
N MET A 207 13.88 -3.69 -9.23
CA MET A 207 13.33 -2.33 -9.34
C MET A 207 14.38 -1.37 -9.92
N GLU A 208 13.95 -0.35 -10.66
CA GLU A 208 14.84 0.50 -11.46
C GLU A 208 15.34 1.73 -10.71
N HIS A 209 14.46 2.41 -9.98
CA HIS A 209 14.81 3.61 -9.24
C HIS A 209 14.71 3.37 -7.74
N GLU A 210 15.51 4.11 -6.98
CA GLU A 210 15.28 4.27 -5.55
C GLU A 210 13.85 4.76 -5.32
N ALA A 211 13.26 4.45 -4.17
CA ALA A 211 11.98 5.01 -3.77
C ALA A 211 12.12 5.74 -2.43
N TYR A 212 11.13 6.52 -2.05
CA TYR A 212 11.13 7.27 -0.80
C TYR A 212 9.85 7.01 -0.04
N TRP A 213 9.96 6.81 1.26
CA TRP A 213 8.82 6.54 2.13
C TRP A 213 8.78 7.57 3.24
N LEU A 214 7.71 8.35 3.32
CA LEU A 214 7.59 9.36 4.37
C LEU A 214 7.50 8.71 5.75
N THR A 215 8.11 9.36 6.74
CA THR A 215 8.14 8.89 8.12
C THR A 215 7.37 9.82 9.04
N ASP A 216 6.98 9.30 10.20
CA ASP A 216 6.55 10.11 11.32
C ASP A 216 7.74 10.77 12.05
N SER A 217 7.43 11.46 13.17
CA SER A 217 8.41 12.14 14.01
C SER A 217 9.33 11.20 14.81
N ALA A 218 8.98 9.91 14.94
CA ALA A 218 9.84 8.87 15.50
C ALA A 218 10.75 8.21 14.45
N GLY A 219 10.53 8.52 13.16
CA GLY A 219 11.30 7.99 12.04
C GLY A 219 10.83 6.62 11.57
N PHE A 220 9.59 6.20 11.91
CA PHE A 220 8.93 5.03 11.32
C PHE A 220 8.20 5.43 10.05
N GLU A 221 8.29 4.60 9.01
CA GLU A 221 7.53 4.80 7.78
C GLU A 221 6.03 4.69 8.00
N ARG A 222 5.27 5.62 7.41
CA ARG A 222 3.81 5.63 7.45
C ARG A 222 3.24 4.54 6.53
N GLY A 223 2.89 3.39 7.11
CA GLY A 223 2.39 2.21 6.40
C GLY A 223 1.09 2.44 5.61
N GLY A 224 0.27 3.43 6.00
CA GLY A 224 -0.98 3.79 5.34
C GLY A 224 -0.84 4.68 4.10
N GLY A 225 0.35 5.21 3.85
CA GLY A 225 0.69 6.25 2.87
C GLY A 225 1.83 7.06 3.45
N THR A 226 2.85 7.51 2.74
CA THR A 226 2.91 7.95 1.34
C THR A 226 4.24 7.49 0.73
N PHE A 227 4.17 6.42 -0.08
CA PHE A 227 5.32 5.84 -0.77
C PHE A 227 5.49 6.46 -2.16
N LEU A 228 6.66 7.03 -2.41
CA LEU A 228 6.99 7.73 -3.64
C LEU A 228 7.90 6.86 -4.51
N THR A 229 7.43 6.51 -5.70
CA THR A 229 8.23 5.79 -6.70
C THR A 229 7.86 6.20 -8.12
N THR A 230 8.56 5.66 -9.12
CA THR A 230 8.29 5.94 -10.53
C THR A 230 7.10 5.11 -11.03
N LEU A 231 6.43 5.58 -12.08
CA LEU A 231 5.30 4.86 -12.69
C LEU A 231 5.68 3.43 -13.13
N ARG A 232 6.90 3.24 -13.63
CA ARG A 232 7.38 1.91 -14.02
C ARG A 232 7.58 1.01 -12.82
N ASP A 233 8.11 1.52 -11.70
CA ASP A 233 8.32 0.75 -10.48
C ASP A 233 7.00 0.42 -9.77
N PHE A 234 5.96 1.27 -9.88
CA PHE A 234 4.58 0.84 -9.55
C PHE A 234 4.12 -0.34 -10.40
N ALA A 235 4.36 -0.32 -11.71
CA ALA A 235 4.03 -1.45 -12.59
C ALA A 235 4.82 -2.71 -12.24
N ARG A 236 6.07 -2.57 -11.78
CA ARG A 236 6.88 -3.70 -11.29
C ARG A 236 6.29 -4.32 -10.03
N ILE A 237 5.77 -3.53 -9.07
CA ILE A 237 5.02 -4.05 -7.91
C ILE A 237 3.81 -4.87 -8.38
N GLY A 238 3.04 -4.36 -9.35
CA GLY A 238 1.92 -5.09 -9.93
C GLY A 238 2.34 -6.43 -10.56
N GLN A 239 3.43 -6.44 -11.33
CA GLN A 239 3.96 -7.67 -11.90
C GLN A 239 4.47 -8.65 -10.83
N PHE A 240 5.10 -8.16 -9.74
CA PHE A 240 5.55 -9.00 -8.62
C PHE A 240 4.37 -9.74 -7.98
N VAL A 241 3.25 -9.03 -7.82
CA VAL A 241 2.00 -9.61 -7.35
C VAL A 241 1.46 -10.65 -8.34
N LEU A 242 1.42 -10.35 -9.65
CA LEU A 242 0.96 -11.33 -10.66
C LEU A 242 1.83 -12.59 -10.73
N GLU A 243 3.08 -12.51 -10.32
CA GLU A 243 4.04 -13.64 -10.32
C GLU A 243 4.06 -14.44 -9.02
N GLY A 244 3.10 -14.22 -8.14
CA GLY A 244 2.94 -15.04 -6.94
C GLY A 244 3.89 -14.64 -5.81
N GLY A 245 4.40 -13.40 -5.80
CA GLY A 245 5.24 -12.90 -4.71
C GLY A 245 6.65 -13.53 -4.67
N LYS A 246 7.22 -13.81 -5.84
CA LYS A 246 8.59 -14.33 -5.99
C LYS A 246 9.55 -13.22 -6.41
N ALA A 247 10.73 -13.18 -5.81
CA ALA A 247 11.80 -12.26 -6.19
C ALA A 247 13.16 -12.97 -6.06
N GLY A 248 14.11 -12.67 -6.95
CA GLY A 248 15.44 -13.28 -6.95
C GLY A 248 15.44 -14.81 -7.05
N GLY A 249 14.39 -15.41 -7.62
CA GLY A 249 14.21 -16.87 -7.66
C GLY A 249 13.75 -17.51 -6.34
N ALA A 250 13.52 -16.72 -5.29
CA ALA A 250 13.03 -17.16 -4.00
C ALA A 250 11.57 -16.76 -3.77
N GLN A 251 10.89 -17.52 -2.92
CA GLN A 251 9.55 -17.20 -2.45
C GLN A 251 9.65 -16.11 -1.37
N VAL A 252 9.08 -14.92 -1.62
CA VAL A 252 9.11 -13.79 -0.67
C VAL A 252 7.85 -13.74 0.18
N LEU A 253 6.71 -14.14 -0.38
CA LEU A 253 5.42 -14.23 0.31
C LEU A 253 5.03 -15.70 0.51
N PRO A 254 4.21 -16.07 1.51
CA PRO A 254 3.64 -17.41 1.58
C PRO A 254 2.98 -17.80 0.24
N PRO A 255 3.08 -19.06 -0.23
CA PRO A 255 2.58 -19.45 -1.56
C PRO A 255 1.10 -19.12 -1.82
N ASP A 256 0.28 -19.11 -0.78
CA ASP A 256 -1.15 -18.80 -0.82
C ASP A 256 -1.47 -17.35 -0.41
N TRP A 257 -0.47 -16.54 -0.04
CA TRP A 257 -0.65 -15.19 0.48
C TRP A 257 -1.53 -14.32 -0.39
N LEU A 258 -1.24 -14.25 -1.70
CA LEU A 258 -1.97 -13.37 -2.60
C LEU A 258 -3.39 -13.85 -2.84
N SER A 259 -3.64 -15.16 -2.81
CA SER A 259 -5.00 -15.70 -2.89
C SER A 259 -5.83 -15.32 -1.65
N GLN A 260 -5.22 -15.31 -0.46
CA GLN A 260 -5.87 -14.84 0.77
C GLN A 260 -6.01 -13.32 0.82
N ALA A 261 -4.96 -12.58 0.41
CA ALA A 261 -4.93 -11.13 0.44
C ALA A 261 -5.94 -10.51 -0.53
N THR A 262 -6.32 -11.23 -1.57
CA THR A 262 -7.28 -10.78 -2.60
C THR A 262 -8.59 -11.55 -2.56
N SER A 263 -8.83 -12.37 -1.54
CA SER A 263 -10.16 -12.96 -1.27
C SER A 263 -11.05 -11.97 -0.52
N THR A 264 -12.36 -12.17 -0.59
CA THR A 264 -13.34 -11.35 0.13
C THR A 264 -13.29 -11.61 1.63
N HIS A 265 -12.78 -10.63 2.39
CA HIS A 265 -12.89 -10.59 3.85
C HIS A 265 -13.99 -9.63 4.31
N VAL A 266 -14.26 -8.59 3.51
CA VAL A 266 -15.35 -7.62 3.74
C VAL A 266 -16.18 -7.50 2.47
N THR A 267 -17.49 -7.48 2.64
CA THR A 267 -18.47 -7.09 1.61
C THR A 267 -19.16 -5.81 2.02
N PHE A 268 -19.41 -4.92 1.06
CA PHE A 268 -20.09 -3.66 1.36
C PHE A 268 -21.60 -3.79 1.25
N SER A 269 -22.32 -3.20 2.20
CA SER A 269 -23.75 -2.99 2.09
C SER A 269 -24.08 -1.94 1.02
N PRO A 270 -25.27 -1.98 0.41
CA PRO A 270 -25.67 -0.98 -0.59
C PRO A 270 -25.66 0.47 -0.09
N ASP A 271 -25.76 0.66 1.24
CA ASP A 271 -25.83 1.97 1.89
C ASP A 271 -24.45 2.52 2.30
N GLU A 272 -23.38 1.71 2.20
CA GLU A 272 -22.03 2.17 2.44
C GLU A 272 -21.56 3.09 1.30
N ARG A 273 -20.94 4.22 1.67
CA ARG A 273 -20.42 5.22 0.74
C ARG A 273 -19.10 4.77 0.10
N VAL A 274 -19.15 3.63 -0.59
CA VAL A 274 -18.03 3.08 -1.36
C VAL A 274 -18.37 3.15 -2.84
N ASP A 275 -17.39 3.47 -3.68
CA ASP A 275 -17.52 3.38 -5.14
C ASP A 275 -18.06 1.99 -5.52
N LYS A 276 -19.17 1.95 -6.28
CA LYS A 276 -19.87 0.72 -6.68
C LYS A 276 -19.02 -0.26 -7.49
N SER A 277 -17.90 0.17 -8.06
CA SER A 277 -16.93 -0.72 -8.71
C SER A 277 -16.18 -1.60 -7.71
N LYS A 278 -16.17 -1.25 -6.42
CA LYS A 278 -15.51 -1.98 -5.33
C LYS A 278 -16.51 -2.92 -4.68
N LEU A 279 -16.33 -4.22 -4.89
CA LEU A 279 -17.25 -5.27 -4.44
C LEU A 279 -16.92 -5.80 -3.04
N GLY A 280 -15.72 -5.51 -2.55
CA GLY A 280 -15.27 -5.91 -1.22
C GLY A 280 -13.86 -5.45 -0.91
N TYR A 281 -13.35 -5.90 0.23
CA TYR A 281 -11.99 -5.62 0.69
C TYR A 281 -11.26 -6.90 1.12
N GLY A 282 -9.99 -6.98 0.73
CA GLY A 282 -9.04 -8.02 1.12
C GLY A 282 -8.06 -7.54 2.19
N TYR A 283 -6.81 -8.02 2.15
CA TYR A 283 -5.73 -7.47 2.98
C TYR A 283 -5.13 -6.24 2.30
N CYS A 284 -5.68 -5.08 2.60
CA CYS A 284 -5.31 -3.81 1.97
C CYS A 284 -5.53 -3.77 0.44
N TRP A 285 -6.44 -4.59 -0.10
CA TRP A 285 -6.78 -4.64 -1.52
C TRP A 285 -8.27 -4.39 -1.72
N TRP A 286 -8.62 -3.49 -2.63
CA TRP A 286 -10.00 -3.34 -3.08
C TRP A 286 -10.32 -4.42 -4.11
N LEU A 287 -11.44 -5.12 -3.92
CA LEU A 287 -11.88 -6.19 -4.83
C LEU A 287 -12.82 -5.63 -5.89
N ARG A 288 -12.66 -6.09 -7.11
CA ARG A 288 -13.49 -5.74 -8.27
C ARG A 288 -13.99 -7.02 -8.94
N LYS A 289 -14.95 -6.88 -9.85
CA LYS A 289 -15.53 -8.01 -10.58
C LYS A 289 -14.48 -8.86 -11.29
N ASP A 290 -13.52 -8.20 -11.95
CA ASP A 290 -12.54 -8.83 -12.84
C ASP A 290 -11.10 -8.73 -12.30
N GLY A 291 -10.93 -8.49 -10.99
CA GLY A 291 -9.61 -8.38 -10.37
C GLY A 291 -9.61 -7.66 -9.03
N TYR A 292 -8.48 -7.10 -8.66
CA TYR A 292 -8.28 -6.34 -7.43
C TYR A 292 -7.37 -5.14 -7.71
N MET A 293 -7.38 -4.14 -6.82
CA MET A 293 -6.55 -2.96 -6.97
C MET A 293 -6.10 -2.38 -5.64
N ALA A 294 -4.91 -1.80 -5.64
CA ALA A 294 -4.52 -0.78 -4.70
C ALA A 294 -5.17 0.54 -5.15
N HIS A 295 -5.65 1.37 -4.24
CA HIS A 295 -6.28 2.65 -4.63
C HIS A 295 -5.97 3.73 -3.60
N GLY A 296 -5.41 4.84 -4.09
CA GLY A 296 -5.06 6.04 -3.34
C GLY A 296 -6.00 7.21 -3.60
N TYR A 297 -5.92 8.21 -2.71
CA TYR A 297 -6.55 9.51 -2.94
C TYR A 297 -6.00 10.17 -4.21
N ALA A 298 -6.74 11.11 -4.81
CA ALA A 298 -6.33 11.82 -6.02
C ALA A 298 -5.97 10.92 -7.22
N GLY A 299 -6.65 9.77 -7.37
CA GLY A 299 -6.60 8.95 -8.58
C GLY A 299 -5.41 8.01 -8.72
N GLN A 300 -4.73 7.65 -7.62
CA GLN A 300 -3.63 6.67 -7.66
C GLN A 300 -4.20 5.24 -7.70
N ALA A 301 -3.80 4.42 -8.68
CA ALA A 301 -4.27 3.04 -8.84
C ALA A 301 -3.25 2.17 -9.61
#